data_AF-A0A101V448-F1
#
_entry.id   AF-A0A101V448-F1
#
_cell.length_a   1.000
_cell.length_b   1.000
_cell.length_c   1.000
_cell.angle_alpha   90.00
_cell.angle_beta   90.00
_cell.angle_gamma   90.00
#
_symmetry.space_group_name_H-M   'P 1'
#
loop_
_entity.id
_entity.type
_entity.pdbx_description
1 polymer ?
#
loop_
_entity_poly.entity_id
_entity_poly.type
_entity_poly.pdbx_seq_one_letter_code
_entity_poly.pdbx_strand_id
1 'polypeptide(L)' 'MIAMSFDDLINAERPALEAHGAVKNEPYSAETWKPWFDAAADFQAKVTKYAKEQGVDRVSVEMDVKKAVRHPAEDAP' A
#
# COMPACT_ATOMS: atom_id res chain seq x y z
N MET A 1 13.73 17.87 5.34
CA MET A 1 13.09 16.59 4.95
C MET A 1 11.70 16.92 4.42
N ILE A 2 11.31 16.34 3.28
CA ILE A 2 9.93 16.44 2.80
C ILE A 2 9.11 15.45 3.63
N ALA A 3 7.99 15.90 4.21
CA ALA A 3 7.07 15.04 4.96
C ALA A 3 6.36 14.07 4.01
N MET A 4 6.13 12.84 4.45
CA MET A 4 5.42 11.85 3.64
C MET A 4 3.96 12.27 3.45
N SER A 5 3.51 12.29 2.20
CA SER A 5 2.14 12.60 1.83
C SER A 5 1.25 11.34 1.81
N PHE A 6 -0.06 11.53 1.77
CA PHE A 6 -0.99 10.41 1.57
C PHE A 6 -0.84 9.79 0.18
N ASP A 7 -0.54 10.58 -0.85
CA ASP A 7 -0.26 10.09 -2.21
C ASP A 7 0.97 9.17 -2.27
N ASP A 8 1.99 9.41 -1.43
CA ASP A 8 3.14 8.51 -1.32
C ASP A 8 2.73 7.11 -0.83
N LEU A 9 1.69 7.01 0.01
CA LEU A 9 1.13 5.74 0.46
C LEU A 9 0.34 5.05 -0.65
N ILE A 10 -0.48 5.81 -1.39
CA ILE A 10 -1.21 5.30 -2.57
C ILE A 10 -0.24 4.73 -3.60
N ASN A 11 0.84 5.47 -3.89
CA ASN A 11 1.87 5.04 -4.83
C ASN A 11 2.62 3.78 -4.36
N ALA A 12 2.73 3.55 -3.04
CA ALA A 12 3.33 2.34 -2.50
C ALA A 12 2.37 1.13 -2.49
N GLU A 13 1.07 1.32 -2.25
CA GLU A 13 0.09 0.22 -2.25
C GLU A 13 -0.22 -0.30 -3.66
N ARG A 14 -0.20 0.56 -4.70
CA ARG A 14 -0.42 0.15 -6.10
C ARG A 14 0.45 -1.05 -6.54
N PRO A 15 1.79 -0.99 -6.48
CA PRO A 15 2.63 -2.13 -6.87
C PRO A 15 2.46 -3.34 -5.96
N ALA A 16 2.14 -3.14 -4.67
CA ALA A 16 1.85 -4.26 -3.76
C ALA A 16 0.57 -5.00 -4.17
N LEU A 17 -0.48 -4.27 -4.57
CA LEU A 17 -1.73 -4.84 -5.05
C LEU A 17 -1.55 -5.56 -6.40
N GLU A 18 -0.79 -4.97 -7.32
CA GLU A 18 -0.46 -5.59 -8.62
C GLU A 18 0.34 -6.89 -8.43
N ALA A 19 1.41 -6.85 -7.63
CA ALA A 19 2.24 -8.02 -7.33
C ALA A 19 1.44 -9.13 -6.63
N HIS A 20 0.55 -8.77 -5.69
CA HIS A 20 -0.37 -9.73 -5.10
C HIS A 20 -1.30 -10.34 -6.15
N GLY A 21 -1.84 -9.53 -7.05
CA GLY A 21 -2.71 -9.97 -8.13
C GLY A 21 -2.07 -11.01 -9.05
N ALA A 22 -0.76 -10.89 -9.28
CA ALA A 22 0.01 -11.82 -10.11
C ALA A 22 0.25 -13.18 -9.46
N VAL A 23 0.20 -13.28 -8.12
CA VAL A 23 0.57 -14.51 -7.38
C VAL A 23 -0.58 -15.12 -6.57
N LYS A 24 -1.69 -14.41 -6.37
CA LYS A 24 -2.79 -14.82 -5.47
C LYS A 24 -3.44 -16.16 -5.80
N ASN A 25 -3.33 -16.62 -7.04
CA ASN A 25 -3.90 -17.90 -7.51
C ASN A 25 -2.81 -18.96 -7.74
N GLU A 26 -1.55 -18.63 -7.47
CA GLU A 26 -0.42 -19.53 -7.65
C GLU A 26 -0.12 -20.28 -6.34
N PRO A 27 0.40 -21.51 -6.42
CA PRO A 27 1.00 -22.17 -5.26
C PRO A 27 2.07 -21.28 -4.64
N TYR A 28 2.19 -21.34 -3.32
CA TYR A 28 3.24 -20.62 -2.62
C TYR A 28 4.64 -21.09 -3.05
N SER A 29 5.49 -20.14 -3.44
CA SER A 29 6.93 -20.32 -3.55
C SER A 29 7.62 -19.03 -3.12
N ALA A 30 8.77 -19.15 -2.45
CA ALA A 30 9.49 -17.97 -1.96
C ALA A 30 9.92 -17.05 -3.12
N GLU A 31 10.33 -17.62 -4.25
CA GLU A 31 10.80 -16.88 -5.41
C GLU A 31 9.66 -16.12 -6.10
N THR A 32 8.53 -16.79 -6.36
CA THR A 32 7.38 -16.19 -7.03
C THR A 32 6.72 -15.13 -6.16
N TRP A 33 6.67 -15.31 -4.84
CA TRP A 33 5.98 -14.40 -3.91
C TRP A 33 6.86 -13.25 -3.42
N LYS A 34 8.17 -13.31 -3.62
CA LYS A 34 9.13 -12.29 -3.18
C LYS A 34 8.75 -10.86 -3.61
N PRO A 35 8.35 -10.59 -4.86
CA PRO A 35 7.97 -9.24 -5.28
C PRO A 35 6.81 -8.66 -4.47
N TRP A 36 5.81 -9.49 -4.15
CA TRP A 36 4.70 -9.06 -3.30
C TRP A 36 5.15 -8.79 -1.87
N PHE A 37 5.96 -9.66 -1.27
CA PHE A 37 6.47 -9.42 0.09
C PHE A 37 7.30 -8.15 0.18
N ASP A 38 8.20 -7.91 -0.77
CA ASP A 38 9.06 -6.72 -0.77
C ASP A 38 8.21 -5.44 -0.90
N ALA A 39 7.24 -5.42 -1.83
CA ALA A 39 6.34 -4.28 -2.02
C ALA A 39 5.40 -4.07 -0.81
N ALA A 40 4.85 -5.15 -0.25
CA ALA A 40 4.00 -5.07 0.94
C ALA A 40 4.80 -4.58 2.16
N ALA A 41 6.03 -5.04 2.36
CA ALA A 41 6.88 -4.58 3.46
C ALA A 41 7.17 -3.07 3.36
N ASP A 42 7.48 -2.59 2.16
CA ASP A 42 7.69 -1.16 1.89
C ASP A 42 6.44 -0.31 2.16
N PHE A 43 5.28 -0.73 1.64
CA PHE A 43 4.00 -0.07 1.92
C PHE A 43 3.72 0.00 3.42
N GLN A 44 3.88 -1.11 4.14
CA GLN A 44 3.59 -1.19 5.57
C GLN A 44 4.55 -0.33 6.42
N ALA A 45 5.82 -0.23 6.02
CA ALA A 45 6.79 0.66 6.64
C ALA A 45 6.39 2.14 6.46
N LYS A 46 5.94 2.51 5.25
CA LYS A 46 5.46 3.86 4.95
C LYS A 46 4.20 4.24 5.73
N VAL A 47 3.19 3.36 5.78
CA VAL A 47 1.97 3.58 6.59
C VAL A 47 2.33 3.80 8.06
N THR A 48 3.23 2.99 8.60
CA THR A 48 3.68 3.11 10.00
C THR A 48 4.36 4.45 10.26
N LYS A 49 5.23 4.89 9.35
CA LYS A 49 5.90 6.19 9.45
C LYS A 49 4.89 7.34 9.36
N TYR A 50 4.02 7.33 8.35
CA TYR A 50 3.00 8.36 8.16
C TYR A 50 2.07 8.48 9.37
N ALA A 51 1.54 7.37 9.87
CA ALA A 51 0.64 7.37 11.02
C ALA A 51 1.30 7.96 12.27
N LYS A 52 2.58 7.64 12.52
CA LYS A 52 3.37 8.21 13.60
C LYS A 52 3.59 9.71 13.43
N GLU A 53 3.92 10.17 12.22
CA GLU A 53 4.16 11.59 11.93
C GLU A 53 2.89 12.44 12.03
N GLN A 54 1.73 11.88 11.65
CA GLN A 54 0.42 12.55 11.71
C GLN A 54 -0.29 12.39 13.07
N GLY A 55 0.20 11.51 13.96
CA GLY A 55 -0.43 11.24 15.24
C GLY A 55 -1.79 10.53 15.13
N VAL A 56 -1.98 9.72 14.08
CA VAL A 56 -3.23 9.00 13.78
C VAL A 56 -3.05 7.49 13.92
N ASP A 57 -4.17 6.76 13.94
CA ASP A 57 -4.16 5.30 13.97
C ASP A 57 -3.66 4.69 12.65
N ARG A 58 -2.69 3.77 12.75
CA ARG A 58 -2.06 3.11 11.60
C ARG A 58 -3.05 2.28 10.79
N VAL A 59 -3.99 1.60 11.45
CA VAL A 59 -4.94 0.70 10.78
C VAL A 59 -5.91 1.51 9.93
N SER A 60 -6.38 2.63 10.45
CA SER A 60 -7.27 3.56 9.74
C SER A 60 -6.60 4.09 8.46
N VAL A 61 -5.33 4.54 8.56
CA VAL A 61 -4.55 4.98 7.39
C VAL A 61 -4.40 3.86 6.36
N GLU A 62 -4.05 2.64 6.79
CA GLU A 62 -3.91 1.50 5.89
C GLU A 62 -5.20 1.23 5.10
N MET A 63 -6.35 1.25 5.79
CA MET A 63 -7.66 1.03 5.20
C MET A 63 -8.05 2.14 4.23
N ASP A 64 -7.78 3.39 4.55
CA ASP A 64 -8.07 4.54 3.69
C ASP A 64 -7.24 4.49 2.41
N VAL A 65 -5.95 4.16 2.49
CA VAL A 65 -5.09 3.99 1.31
C VAL A 65 -5.60 2.84 0.44
N LYS A 66 -5.90 1.69 1.05
CA LYS A 66 -6.46 0.53 0.37
C LYS A 66 -7.77 0.85 -0.34
N LYS A 67 -8.63 1.68 0.27
CA LYS A 67 -9.88 2.14 -0.32
C LYS A 67 -9.61 3.07 -1.51
N ALA A 68 -8.70 4.04 -1.36
CA ALA A 68 -8.34 4.98 -2.41
C ALA A 68 -7.72 4.29 -3.64
N VAL A 69 -6.93 3.22 -3.45
CA VAL A 69 -6.39 2.43 -4.57
C VAL A 69 -7.48 1.64 -5.31
N ARG A 70 -8.46 1.08 -4.59
CA ARG A 70 -9.55 0.27 -5.19
C ARG A 70 -10.64 1.13 -5.84
N HIS A 71 -10.83 2.33 -5.31
CA HIS A 71 -11.81 3.31 -5.77
C HIS A 71 -11.08 4.63 -5.94
N PRO A 72 -10.24 4.77 -7.00
CA PRO A 72 -9.76 6.08 -7.37
C PRO A 72 -11.01 6.94 -7.58
N ALA A 73 -11.07 8.11 -6.92
CA ALA A 73 -12.24 8.97 -7.00
C ALA A 73 -12.67 9.07 -8.46
N GLU A 74 -13.89 8.62 -8.76
CA GLU A 74 -14.50 8.89 -10.06
C GLU A 74 -14.46 10.41 -10.21
N ASP A 75 -13.78 10.87 -11.26
CA ASP A 75 -13.74 12.27 -11.68
C ASP A 75 -15.17 12.82 -11.54
N ALA A 76 -15.39 13.70 -10.56
CA ALA A 76 -16.69 14.31 -10.36
C ALA A 76 -17.00 15.16 -11.60
N PRO A 77 -18.19 15.00 -12.23
CA PRO A 77 -18.59 15.85 -13.35
C PRO A 77 -18.69 17.33 -12.94
#